data_AF-A0A2M7JQJ5-F1
#
_entry.id   AF-A0A2M7JQJ5-F1
#
_cell.length_a   1.000
_cell.length_b   1.000
_cell.length_c   1.000
_cell.angle_alpha   90.00
_cell.angle_beta   90.00
_cell.angle_gamma   90.00
#
_symmetry.space_group_name_H-M   'P 1'
#
loop_
_entity.id
_entity.type
_entity.pdbx_description
1 polymer ?
#
loop_
_entity_poly.entity_id
_entity_poly.type
_entity_poly.pdbx_seq_one_letter_code
_entity_poly.pdbx_strand_id
1 'polypeptide(L)' 'KRISLNKLLPPGNIRSVRAYTKGHRIVLEPMMEVPVEEAWLFENKDALKKVLTGLSQKGSVKRGSFTRHAK' A
#
# COMPACT_ATOMS: atom_id res chain seq x y z
N LYS A 1 -32.97 -1.37 -10.54
CA LYS A 1 -31.92 -2.37 -10.18
C LYS A 1 -30.85 -1.65 -9.35
N ARG A 2 -30.70 -1.96 -8.05
CA ARG A 2 -29.68 -1.35 -7.18
C ARG A 2 -28.34 -2.05 -7.40
N ILE A 3 -27.25 -1.30 -7.48
CA ILE A 3 -25.88 -1.83 -7.47
C ILE A 3 -25.18 -1.30 -6.23
N SER A 4 -24.52 -2.19 -5.49
CA SER A 4 -23.67 -1.82 -4.36
C SER A 4 -22.37 -1.22 -4.88
N LEU A 5 -21.96 -0.07 -4.36
CA LEU A 5 -20.77 0.66 -4.81
C LEU A 5 -19.49 -0.17 -4.73
N ASN A 6 -19.36 -1.07 -3.74
CA ASN A 6 -18.22 -1.98 -3.63
C ASN A 6 -18.01 -2.88 -4.86
N LYS A 7 -19.07 -3.17 -5.63
CA LYS A 7 -18.97 -3.97 -6.87
C LYS A 7 -18.39 -3.17 -8.05
N LEU A 8 -18.36 -1.84 -7.94
CA LEU A 8 -17.85 -0.93 -8.96
C LEU A 8 -16.41 -0.50 -8.70
N LEU A 9 -15.87 -0.81 -7.52
CA LEU A 9 -14.49 -0.48 -7.19
C LEU A 9 -13.52 -1.41 -7.96
N PRO A 10 -12.38 -0.89 -8.42
CA PRO A 10 -11.38 -1.73 -9.05
C PRO A 10 -10.87 -2.80 -8.06
N PRO A 11 -10.44 -3.97 -8.55
CA PRO A 11 -9.92 -5.03 -7.70
C PRO A 11 -8.73 -4.52 -6.88
N GLY A 12 -8.84 -4.60 -5.55
CA GLY A 12 -7.85 -4.06 -4.61
C GLY A 12 -8.42 -3.94 -3.19
N ASN A 13 -7.59 -3.50 -2.24
CA ASN A 13 -7.98 -3.31 -0.84
C ASN A 13 -8.54 -1.90 -0.58
N ILE A 14 -9.43 -1.42 -1.46
CA ILE A 14 -10.08 -0.12 -1.30
C ILE A 14 -11.26 -0.31 -0.35
N ARG A 15 -11.19 0.33 0.83
CA ARG A 15 -12.21 0.21 1.87
C ARG A 15 -13.04 1.47 2.08
N SER A 16 -12.54 2.62 1.64
CA SER A 16 -13.22 3.90 1.74
C SER A 16 -13.17 4.69 0.43
N VAL A 17 -14.17 5.55 0.23
CA VAL A 17 -14.25 6.45 -0.92
C VAL A 17 -14.69 7.83 -0.47
N ARG A 18 -14.15 8.87 -1.12
CA ARG A 18 -14.68 10.21 -1.03
C ARG A 18 -15.65 10.44 -2.18
N ALA A 19 -16.92 10.67 -1.86
CA ALA A 19 -17.95 10.97 -2.84
C ALA A 19 -18.12 12.48 -3.00
N TYR A 20 -18.10 12.98 -4.23
CA TYR A 20 -18.37 14.40 -4.51
C TYR A 20 -18.98 14.58 -5.90
N THR A 21 -19.60 15.73 -6.12
CA THR A 21 -20.17 16.10 -7.42
C THR A 21 -19.15 16.88 -8.25
N LYS A 22 -19.00 16.48 -9.52
CA LYS A 22 -18.20 17.21 -10.51
C LYS A 22 -19.10 17.48 -11.72
N GLY A 23 -19.78 18.63 -11.70
CA GLY A 23 -20.84 18.96 -12.64
C GLY A 23 -22.02 17.98 -12.48
N HIS A 24 -22.38 17.31 -13.57
CA HIS A 24 -23.50 16.36 -13.62
C HIS A 24 -23.11 14.92 -13.25
N ARG A 25 -21.88 14.71 -12.73
CA ARG A 25 -21.36 13.38 -12.38
C ARG A 25 -21.09 13.30 -10.88
N ILE A 26 -21.39 12.14 -10.30
CA ILE A 26 -20.89 11.75 -8.99
C ILE A 26 -19.55 11.04 -9.20
N VAL A 27 -18.50 11.54 -8.56
CA VAL A 27 -17.18 10.93 -8.58
C VAL A 27 -16.95 10.24 -7.25
N LEU A 28 -16.46 9.00 -7.32
CA LEU A 28 -16.02 8.22 -6.17
C LEU A 28 -14.50 8.12 -6.24
N GLU A 29 -13.82 8.93 -5.44
CA GLU A 29 -12.37 8.90 -5.33
C GLU A 29 -11.96 7.82 -4.31
N PRO A 30 -11.18 6.80 -4.71
CA PRO A 30 -10.70 5.78 -3.79
C PRO A 30 -9.80 6.37 -2.71
N MET A 31 -10.03 5.98 -1.45
CA MET A 31 -9.23 6.40 -0.31
C MET A 31 -8.63 5.18 0.38
N MET A 32 -7.49 5.40 1.05
CA MET A 32 -6.86 4.43 1.93
C MET A 32 -6.57 5.11 3.26
N GLU A 33 -6.98 4.46 4.35
CA GLU A 33 -6.73 4.96 5.70
C GLU A 33 -5.36 4.49 6.16
N VAL A 34 -4.62 5.41 6.78
CA VAL A 34 -3.33 5.14 7.42
C VAL A 34 -3.52 5.29 8.92
N PRO A 35 -3.17 4.27 9.74
CA PRO A 35 -3.19 4.40 11.20
C PRO A 35 -2.37 5.59 11.66
N VAL A 36 -2.81 6.29 12.71
CA VAL A 36 -2.11 7.49 13.23
C VAL A 36 -0.65 7.18 13.58
N GLU A 37 -0.39 6.00 14.12
CA GLU A 37 0.95 5.50 14.48
C GLU A 37 1.88 5.35 13.27
N GLU A 38 1.34 5.22 12.06
CA GLU A 38 2.09 5.10 10.80
C GLU A 38 2.07 6.39 9.98
N ALA A 39 1.22 7.36 10.33
CA ALA A 39 1.04 8.60 9.57
C ALA A 39 2.36 9.39 9.41
N TRP A 40 3.20 9.39 10.44
CA TRP A 40 4.51 10.06 10.42
C TRP A 40 5.40 9.59 9.26
N LEU A 41 5.28 8.33 8.82
CA LEU A 41 6.08 7.79 7.72
C LEU A 41 5.70 8.45 6.41
N PHE A 42 4.42 8.74 6.19
CA PHE A 42 3.92 9.41 4.99
C PHE A 42 4.19 10.92 4.99
N GLU A 43 4.36 11.51 6.16
CA GLU A 43 4.80 12.91 6.32
C GLU A 43 6.31 13.07 6.06
N ASN A 44 7.11 12.05 6.40
CA ASN A 44 8.56 12.05 6.18
C ASN A 44 8.95 11.35 4.87
N LYS A 45 9.05 12.12 3.79
CA LYS A 45 9.38 11.61 2.44
C LYS A 45 10.71 10.84 2.37
N ASP A 46 11.71 11.25 3.14
CA ASP A 46 13.02 10.59 3.13
C ASP A 46 12.96 9.22 3.81
N ALA A 47 12.25 9.13 4.93
CA ALA A 47 12.01 7.85 5.61
C ALA A 47 11.19 6.91 4.72
N LEU A 48 10.10 7.41 4.12
CA LEU A 48 9.28 6.63 3.19
C LEU A 48 10.11 6.09 2.02
N LYS A 49 10.98 6.92 1.43
CA LYS A 49 11.85 6.51 0.32
C LYS A 49 12.80 5.39 0.76
N LYS A 50 13.39 5.47 1.95
CA LYS A 50 14.27 4.41 2.48
C LYS A 50 13.53 3.09 2.68
N VAL A 51 12.32 3.14 3.25
CA VAL A 51 11.47 1.95 3.45
C VAL A 51 11.11 1.32 2.10
N LEU A 52 10.63 2.10 1.13
CA LEU A 52 10.31 1.60 -0.22
C LEU A 52 11.55 1.01 -0.91
N THR A 53 12.71 1.65 -0.74
CA THR A 53 13.98 1.13 -1.27
C THR A 53 14.29 -0.23 -0.66
N GLY A 54 14.19 -0.38 0.67
CA GLY A 54 14.40 -1.66 1.35
C GLY A 54 13.40 -2.75 0.90
N LEU A 55 12.12 -2.41 0.77
CA LEU A 55 11.08 -3.35 0.30
C LEU A 55 11.31 -3.81 -1.15
N SER A 56 11.91 -2.97 -1.99
CA SER A 56 12.24 -3.33 -3.37
C SER A 56 13.45 -4.26 -3.49
N GLN A 57 14.31 -4.31 -2.46
CA GLN A 57 15.50 -5.15 -2.47
C GLN A 57 15.12 -6.62 -2.35
N LYS A 58 15.68 -7.44 -3.23
CA LYS A 58 15.52 -8.90 -3.16
C LYS A 58 16.20 -9.39 -1.89
N GLY A 59 15.44 -9.98 -0.98
CA GLY A 59 15.98 -10.54 0.26
C GLY A 59 17.05 -11.58 -0.03
N SER A 60 18.31 -11.22 0.15
CA SER A 60 19.44 -12.14 0.08
C SER A 60 20.08 -12.18 1.46
N VAL A 61 19.67 -13.18 2.25
CA VAL A 61 20.35 -13.50 3.49
C VAL A 61 21.54 -14.36 3.11
N LYS A 62 22.75 -13.81 3.12
CA LYS A 62 23.98 -14.61 3.07
C LYS A 62 24.07 -15.39 4.38
N ARG A 63 23.51 -16.61 4.40
CA ARG A 63 23.55 -17.53 5.56
C ARG A 63 24.94 -18.14 5.81
N GLY A 64 25.96 -17.70 5.08
CA GLY A 64 27.28 -18.34 5.06
C GLY A 64 27.24 -19.71 4.38
N SER A 65 28.42 -20.32 4.23
CA SER A 65 28.56 -21.69 3.74
C SER A 65 28.93 -22.59 4.91
N PHE A 66 28.18 -23.67 5.12
CA PHE A 66 28.53 -24.73 6.07
C PHE A 66 29.49 -25.77 5.46
N THR A 67 30.05 -25.53 4.27
CA THR A 67 30.96 -26.46 3.58
C THR A 67 32.16 -26.88 4.43
N ARG A 68 32.61 -26.03 5.36
CA ARG A 68 33.70 -26.37 6.30
C ARG A 68 33.29 -27.45 7.33
N HIS A 69 32.00 -27.67 7.53
CA HIS A 69 31.43 -28.62 8.50
C HIS A 69 30.64 -29.76 7.83
N ALA A 70 30.52 -29.75 6.50
CA ALA A 70 30.02 -30.89 5.74
C ALA A 70 31.17 -31.91 5.64
N LYS A 71 31.11 -32.95 6.49
CA LYS A 71 31.99 -34.13 6.41
C LYS A 71 31.69 -34.96 5.18
#